data_AF-A0A7W7D8Y4-F1
#
_entry.id   AF-A0A7W7D8Y4-F1
#
_cell.length_a   1.000
_cell.length_b   1.000
_cell.length_c   1.000
_cell.angle_alpha   90.00
_cell.angle_beta   90.00
_cell.angle_gamma   90.00
#
_symmetry.space_group_name_H-M   'P 1'
#
loop_
_entity.id
_entity.type
_entity.pdbx_description
1 polymer ?
#
loop_
_entity_poly.entity_id
_entity_poly.type
_entity_poly.pdbx_seq_one_letter_code
_entity_poly.pdbx_strand_id
1 'polypeptide(L)'
;MAIDYSTPAGQVRLLIPDTDEQNLLLNDPQIEAFLSLNSGNVRLAAAQALDVIAASEALISKKLTIDGRSTDGPAVAASLKAAATELRRQVDAGEGDDTAGGFDIVNFDPQAGLRGWGAGFL
;
A
#
# COMPACT_ATOMS: atom_id res chain seq x y z
N MET A 1 -1.70 19.07 -14.18
CA MET A 1 -0.64 19.55 -13.26
C MET A 1 0.41 18.47 -13.26
N ALA A 2 1.69 18.83 -13.29
CA ALA A 2 2.74 17.82 -13.33
C ALA A 2 2.68 16.89 -12.10
N ILE A 3 2.90 15.59 -12.26
CA ILE A 3 2.98 14.66 -11.12
C ILE A 3 4.21 15.02 -10.27
N ASP A 4 3.99 15.27 -8.98
CA ASP A 4 5.06 15.53 -8.03
C ASP A 4 5.49 14.26 -7.29
N TYR A 5 6.59 13.65 -7.75
CA TYR A 5 7.16 12.42 -7.17
C TYR A 5 7.80 12.60 -5.79
N SER A 6 7.87 13.83 -5.26
CA SER A 6 8.27 14.06 -3.87
C SER A 6 7.12 13.82 -2.89
N THR A 7 5.87 13.78 -3.39
CA THR A 7 4.68 13.50 -2.58
C THR A 7 4.38 12.00 -2.48
N PRO A 8 3.77 11.52 -1.39
CA PRO A 8 3.29 10.14 -1.30
C PRO A 8 2.37 9.75 -2.47
N ALA A 9 1.49 10.65 -2.91
CA ALA A 9 0.59 10.41 -4.04
C ALA A 9 1.35 10.21 -5.36
N GLY A 10 2.34 11.06 -5.64
CA GLY A 10 3.20 10.89 -6.82
C GLY A 10 4.04 9.62 -6.78
N GLN A 11 4.51 9.22 -5.59
CA GLN A 11 5.23 7.96 -5.42
C GLN A 11 4.32 6.74 -5.64
N VAL A 12 3.08 6.77 -5.16
CA VAL A 12 2.09 5.72 -5.48
C VAL A 12 1.90 5.63 -6.99
N ARG A 13 1.65 6.75 -7.68
CA ARG A 13 1.48 6.80 -9.14
C ARG A 13 2.67 6.18 -9.89
N LEU A 14 3.88 6.47 -9.45
CA LEU A 14 5.10 5.89 -10.02
C LEU A 14 5.16 4.36 -9.87
N LEU A 15 4.75 3.84 -8.71
CA LEU A 15 4.76 2.39 -8.42
C LEU A 15 3.67 1.62 -9.17
N ILE A 16 2.57 2.27 -9.58
CA ILE A 16 1.44 1.66 -10.30
C ILE A 16 1.42 1.95 -11.81
N PRO A 17 2.59 2.23 -12.39
CA PRO A 17 2.78 2.93 -13.67
C PRO A 17 1.68 3.91 -14.15
N ASP A 18 1.04 4.67 -13.26
CA ASP A 18 -0.03 5.61 -13.59
C ASP A 18 0.51 7.05 -13.76
N THR A 19 1.32 7.24 -14.81
CA THR A 19 2.13 8.45 -15.03
C THR A 19 1.78 9.26 -16.29
N ASP A 20 0.87 8.77 -17.13
CA ASP A 20 0.35 9.55 -18.26
C ASP A 20 -0.69 10.57 -17.75
N GLU A 21 -0.25 11.80 -17.54
CA GLU A 21 -1.09 12.90 -17.03
C GLU A 21 -2.34 13.21 -17.87
N GLN A 22 -2.38 12.78 -19.13
CA GLN A 22 -3.55 12.96 -19.99
C GLN A 22 -4.57 11.83 -19.83
N ASN A 23 -4.14 10.66 -19.36
CA ASN A 23 -4.95 9.43 -19.31
C ASN A 23 -4.71 8.64 -18.02
N LEU A 24 -4.80 9.31 -16.86
CA LEU A 24 -4.63 8.66 -15.57
C LEU A 24 -5.69 7.57 -15.35
N LEU A 25 -5.26 6.39 -14.93
CA LEU A 25 -6.12 5.25 -14.58
C LEU A 25 -6.90 5.52 -13.30
N LEU A 26 -6.26 6.17 -12.33
CA LEU A 26 -6.85 6.55 -11.05
C LEU A 26 -6.79 8.07 -10.87
N ASN A 27 -7.87 8.63 -10.35
CA ASN A 27 -7.91 10.06 -10.00
C ASN A 27 -7.23 10.32 -8.65
N ASP A 28 -6.86 11.57 -8.38
CA ASP A 28 -6.15 11.95 -7.15
C ASP A 28 -6.92 11.54 -5.88
N PRO A 29 -8.25 11.75 -5.75
CA PRO A 29 -9.00 11.27 -4.60
C PRO A 29 -8.89 9.75 -4.35
N GLN A 30 -8.80 8.93 -5.40
CA GLN A 30 -8.61 7.48 -5.26
C GLN A 30 -7.22 7.16 -4.70
N ILE A 31 -6.17 7.83 -5.18
CA ILE A 31 -4.80 7.66 -4.67
C ILE A 31 -4.73 8.06 -3.19
N GLU A 32 -5.29 9.20 -2.83
CA GLU A 32 -5.35 9.68 -1.44
C GLU A 32 -6.15 8.74 -0.52
N ALA A 33 -7.23 8.13 -1.04
CA ALA A 33 -7.99 7.13 -0.30
C ALA A 33 -7.16 5.87 -0.03
N PHE A 34 -6.39 5.37 -1.00
CA PHE A 34 -5.50 4.23 -0.79
C PHE A 34 -4.40 4.54 0.22
N LEU A 35 -3.82 5.74 0.16
CA LEU A 35 -2.86 6.18 1.18
C LEU A 35 -3.50 6.21 2.57
N SER A 36 -4.69 6.79 2.70
CA SER A 36 -5.42 6.88 3.98
C SER A 36 -5.74 5.50 4.57
N LEU A 37 -6.17 4.56 3.73
CA LEU A 37 -6.48 3.18 4.15
C LEU A 37 -5.24 2.41 4.63
N ASN A 38 -4.05 2.80 4.19
CA ASN A 38 -2.79 2.14 4.53
C ASN A 38 -1.90 3.01 5.44
N SER A 39 -2.50 3.91 6.22
CA SER A 39 -1.79 4.78 7.18
C SER A 39 -0.65 5.59 6.56
N GLY A 40 -0.80 6.00 5.30
CA GLY A 40 0.21 6.73 4.54
C GLY A 40 1.34 5.86 3.97
N ASN A 41 1.33 4.54 4.17
CA ASN A 41 2.34 3.64 3.60
C ASN A 41 2.17 3.56 2.08
N VAL A 42 3.10 4.18 1.36
CA VAL A 42 3.12 4.28 -0.11
C VAL A 42 3.12 2.92 -0.79
N ARG A 43 3.90 1.95 -0.29
CA ARG A 43 4.01 0.63 -0.92
C ARG A 43 2.74 -0.19 -0.74
N LEU A 44 2.13 -0.14 0.45
CA LEU A 44 0.84 -0.81 0.69
C LEU A 44 -0.31 -0.16 -0.09
N ALA A 45 -0.32 1.18 -0.16
CA ALA A 45 -1.29 1.91 -0.98
C ALA A 45 -1.17 1.55 -2.48
N ALA A 46 0.07 1.52 -3.01
CA ALA A 46 0.33 1.08 -4.38
C ALA A 46 -0.07 -0.38 -4.62
N ALA A 47 0.24 -1.28 -3.69
CA ALA A 47 -0.17 -2.68 -3.77
C ALA A 47 -1.70 -2.82 -3.84
N GLN A 48 -2.44 -2.04 -3.03
CA GLN A 48 -3.90 -2.05 -3.06
C GLN A 48 -4.46 -1.47 -4.38
N ALA A 49 -3.87 -0.39 -4.89
CA ALA A 49 -4.25 0.17 -6.18
C ALA A 49 -4.03 -0.83 -7.34
N LEU A 50 -2.89 -1.53 -7.36
CA LEU A 50 -2.61 -2.59 -8.34
C LEU A 50 -3.65 -3.73 -8.30
N ASP A 51 -4.10 -4.14 -7.11
CA ASP A 51 -5.14 -5.16 -6.98
C ASP A 51 -6.49 -4.69 -7.56
N VAL A 52 -6.85 -3.42 -7.37
CA VAL A 52 -8.07 -2.83 -7.95
C VAL A 52 -8.00 -2.76 -9.48
N ILE A 53 -6.84 -2.37 -10.02
CA ILE A 53 -6.60 -2.36 -11.48
C ILE A 53 -6.69 -3.79 -12.04
N ALA A 54 -6.04 -4.76 -11.38
CA ALA A 54 -6.09 -6.16 -11.77
C ALA A 54 -7.50 -6.76 -11.74
N ALA A 55 -8.30 -6.39 -10.73
CA ALA A 55 -9.70 -6.80 -10.65
C ALA A 55 -10.53 -6.23 -11.81
N SER A 56 -10.28 -4.97 -12.18
CA SER A 56 -10.94 -4.33 -13.32
C SER A 56 -10.60 -5.03 -14.63
N GLU A 57 -9.33 -5.38 -14.85
CA GLU A 57 -8.90 -6.13 -16.03
C GLU A 57 -9.53 -7.52 -16.10
N ALA A 58 -9.64 -8.23 -14.96
CA ALA A 58 -10.31 -9.53 -14.90
C ALA A 58 -11.80 -9.44 -15.27
N LEU A 59 -12.49 -8.37 -14.85
CA LEU A 59 -13.89 -8.12 -15.21
C LEU A 59 -14.04 -7.79 -16.70
N ILE A 60 -13.12 -7.00 -17.27
CA ILE A 60 -13.08 -6.66 -18.70
C ILE A 60 -12.85 -7.93 -19.53
N SER A 61 -11.84 -8.73 -19.19
CA SER A 61 -11.53 -10.00 -19.87
C SER A 61 -12.71 -10.97 -19.86
N LYS A 62 -13.40 -11.09 -18.71
CA LYS A 62 -14.61 -11.91 -18.58
C LYS A 62 -15.71 -11.45 -19.54
N LYS A 63 -15.92 -10.14 -19.67
CA LYS A 63 -16.90 -9.58 -20.61
C LYS A 63 -16.51 -9.83 -22.07
N LEU A 64 -15.24 -9.65 -22.43
CA LEU A 64 -14.76 -9.88 -23.81
C LEU A 64 -14.89 -11.34 -24.24
N THR A 65 -14.68 -12.28 -23.32
CA THR A 65 -14.89 -13.72 -23.57
C THR A 65 -16.35 -14.01 -23.89
N ILE A 66 -17.30 -13.33 -23.24
CA ILE A 66 -18.74 -13.43 -23.54
C ILE A 66 -19.05 -12.82 -24.92
N ASP A 67 -18.41 -11.70 -25.26
CA ASP A 67 -18.62 -10.96 -26.52
C ASP A 67 -17.75 -11.47 -27.69
N GLY A 68 -17.02 -12.58 -27.53
CA GLY A 68 -16.20 -13.23 -28.57
C GLY A 68 -14.93 -12.48 -28.98
N ARG A 69 -14.42 -11.54 -28.17
CA ARG A 69 -13.16 -10.81 -28.40
C ARG A 69 -12.06 -11.34 -27.49
N SER A 70 -10.82 -11.36 -27.97
CA SER A 70 -9.67 -11.89 -27.23
C SER A 70 -8.66 -10.79 -26.88
N THR A 71 -8.31 -10.69 -25.60
CA THR A 71 -7.16 -9.95 -25.05
C THR A 71 -6.51 -10.82 -23.97
N ASP A 72 -5.24 -10.56 -23.65
CA ASP A 72 -4.51 -11.29 -22.60
C ASP A 72 -4.69 -10.65 -21.20
N GLY A 73 -5.93 -10.26 -20.89
CA GLY A 73 -6.27 -9.67 -19.60
C GLY A 73 -5.92 -10.53 -18.37
N PRO A 74 -6.03 -11.88 -18.41
CA PRO A 74 -5.61 -12.72 -17.30
C PRO A 74 -4.11 -12.63 -17.01
N ALA A 75 -3.24 -12.57 -18.04
CA ALA A 75 -1.81 -12.41 -17.82
C ALA A 75 -1.45 -11.04 -17.25
N VAL A 76 -2.11 -9.98 -17.74
CA VAL A 76 -1.94 -8.61 -17.19
C VAL A 76 -2.35 -8.58 -15.71
N ALA A 77 -3.53 -9.11 -15.38
CA ALA A 77 -4.00 -9.18 -13.99
C ALA A 77 -3.06 -9.98 -13.09
N ALA A 78 -2.47 -11.08 -13.60
CA ALA A 78 -1.49 -11.87 -12.85
C ALA A 78 -0.18 -11.10 -12.59
N SER A 79 0.32 -10.37 -13.59
CA SER A 79 1.51 -9.52 -13.45
C SER A 79 1.30 -8.42 -12.41
N LEU A 80 0.16 -7.74 -12.44
CA LEU A 80 -0.19 -6.70 -11.46
C LEU A 80 -0.28 -7.25 -10.03
N LYS A 81 -0.90 -8.43 -9.85
CA LYS A 81 -0.97 -9.10 -8.55
C LYS A 81 0.41 -9.54 -8.03
N ALA A 82 1.31 -9.96 -8.92
CA ALA A 82 2.68 -10.29 -8.55
C ALA A 82 3.44 -9.04 -8.05
N ALA A 83 3.31 -7.91 -8.76
CA ALA A 83 3.88 -6.64 -8.32
C ALA A 83 3.31 -6.18 -6.96
N ALA A 84 2.00 -6.29 -6.76
CA ALA A 84 1.36 -5.98 -5.48
C ALA A 84 1.87 -6.88 -4.33
N THR A 85 2.12 -8.16 -4.62
CA THR A 85 2.68 -9.12 -3.65
C THR A 85 4.11 -8.73 -3.26
N GLU A 86 4.94 -8.35 -4.23
CA GLU A 86 6.31 -7.93 -3.97
C GLU A 86 6.38 -6.65 -3.13
N LEU A 87 5.52 -5.66 -3.39
CA LEU A 87 5.44 -4.45 -2.57
C LEU A 87 5.09 -4.74 -1.11
N ARG A 88 4.19 -5.70 -0.87
CA ARG A 88 3.86 -6.17 0.49
C ARG A 88 5.04 -6.88 1.15
N ARG A 89 5.70 -7.78 0.40
CA ARG A 89 6.91 -8.48 0.88
C ARG A 89 7.98 -7.49 1.32
N GLN A 90 8.20 -6.41 0.57
CA GLN A 90 9.19 -5.39 0.92
C GLN A 90 8.85 -4.69 2.24
N VAL A 91 7.59 -4.36 2.47
CA VAL A 91 7.14 -3.77 3.75
C VAL A 91 7.32 -4.76 4.89
N ASP A 92 6.93 -6.02 4.70
CA ASP A 92 7.09 -7.08 5.70
C ASP A 92 8.58 -7.36 6.02
N ALA A 93 9.46 -7.20 5.03
CA ALA A 93 10.91 -7.32 5.17
C ALA A 93 11.57 -6.07 5.79
N GLY A 94 10.81 -5.00 6.06
CA GLY A 94 11.34 -3.72 6.54
C GLY A 94 12.18 -2.96 5.51
N GLU A 95 12.07 -3.33 4.23
CA GLU A 95 12.82 -2.70 3.14
C GLU A 95 12.22 -1.32 2.85
N GLY A 96 12.87 -0.26 3.33
CA GLY A 96 12.48 1.14 3.07
C GLY A 96 11.85 1.89 4.23
N ASP A 97 12.02 1.43 5.48
CA ASP A 97 11.74 2.24 6.66
C ASP A 97 12.84 3.31 6.86
N ASP A 98 12.73 4.42 6.13
CA ASP A 98 13.60 5.60 6.28
C ASP A 98 12.84 6.81 6.86
N THR A 99 11.69 6.63 7.53
CA THR A 99 11.01 7.77 8.20
C THR A 99 10.25 7.37 9.48
N ALA A 100 10.93 7.56 10.61
CA ALA A 100 10.44 8.09 11.88
C ALA A 100 8.91 7.98 12.15
N GLY A 101 8.47 6.88 12.76
CA GLY A 101 7.15 6.83 13.40
C GLY A 101 6.63 5.42 13.64
N GLY A 102 7.05 4.77 14.73
CA GLY A 102 6.43 3.50 15.13
C GLY A 102 7.18 2.56 16.05
N PHE A 103 8.20 3.01 16.81
CA PHE A 103 8.65 2.25 17.98
C PHE A 103 8.15 2.96 19.24
N ASP A 104 7.11 2.42 19.87
CA ASP A 104 6.85 2.75 21.28
C ASP A 104 7.93 2.03 22.09
N ILE A 105 8.97 2.78 22.47
CA ILE A 105 9.92 2.34 23.48
C ILE A 105 9.14 2.36 24.80
N VAL A 106 8.44 1.26 25.09
CA VAL A 106 7.96 1.01 26.45
C VAL A 106 9.20 1.01 27.34
N ASN A 107 9.24 1.94 28.30
CA ASN A 107 10.26 1.91 29.33
C ASN A 107 10.06 0.63 30.13
N PHE A 108 10.82 -0.41 29.78
CA PHE A 108 10.82 -1.67 30.52
C PHE A 108 11.45 -1.39 31.88
N ASP A 109 10.60 -1.14 32.89
CA ASP A 109 11.00 -1.06 34.29
C ASP A 109 10.78 -2.43 34.97
N PRO A 110 11.81 -3.28 35.07
CA PRO A 110 11.69 -4.58 35.72
C PRO A 110 11.41 -4.48 37.23
N GLN A 111 11.46 -3.28 37.83
CA GLN A 111 11.25 -3.05 39.25
C GLN A 111 9.90 -2.42 39.58
N ALA A 112 9.05 -2.14 38.58
CA ALA A 112 7.71 -1.58 38.80
C ALA A 112 6.86 -2.45 39.75
N GLY A 113 7.03 -3.78 39.72
CA GLY A 113 6.34 -4.72 40.61
C GLY A 113 6.84 -4.70 42.07
N LEU A 114 8.03 -4.15 42.36
CA LEU A 114 8.62 -4.15 43.70
C LEU A 114 8.34 -2.87 44.49
N ARG A 115 7.93 -1.78 43.82
CA ARG A 115 7.59 -0.50 44.50
C ARG A 115 6.21 -0.48 45.15
N GLY A 116 5.35 -1.47 44.88
CA GLY A 116 4.01 -1.57 45.46
C GLY A 116 3.93 -2.24 46.85
N TRP A 117 5.03 -2.85 47.33
CA TRP A 117 5.05 -3.69 48.55
C TRP A 117 6.04 -3.14 49.60
N GLY A 118 6.00 -1.83 49.88
CA GLY A 118 6.96 -1.21 50.80
C GLY A 118 6.45 -0.01 51.60
N ALA A 119 5.15 0.26 51.62
CA ALA A 119 4.59 1.38 52.39
C ALA A 119 3.40 0.94 53.24
N GLY A 120 3.69 0.37 54.41
CA GLY A 120 2.70 0.22 55.48
C GLY A 120 2.94 -0.96 56.41
N PHE A 121 3.82 -0.81 57.40
CA PHE A 121 3.43 -0.97 58.81
C PHE A 121 4.58 -0.49 59.72
N LEU A 122 4.19 0.30 60.73
CA LEU A 122 4.94 0.58 61.95
C LEU A 122 5.08 -0.70 62.78
#